data_AF-A0A532D4G2-F1
#
_entry.id   AF-A0A532D4G2-F1
#
_cell.length_a   1.000
_cell.length_b   1.000
_cell.length_c   1.000
_cell.angle_alpha   90.00
_cell.angle_beta   90.00
_cell.angle_gamma   90.00
#
_symmetry.space_group_name_H-M   'P 1'
#
loop_
_entity.id
_entity.type
_entity.pdbx_description
1 polymer ?
#
loop_
_entity_poly.entity_id
_entity_poly.type
_entity_poly.pdbx_seq_one_letter_code
_entity_poly.pdbx_strand_id
1 'polypeptide(L)'
;MAKGDQINLKPHFKEEKLPCEGTVGDLFVFTPLGEGDVDSRKQGSASLWFCTKGDEGNNKAIWLRVKFDGQMTCSVPPPIPPQDHPDLQQR
;
A
#
# COMPACT_ATOMS: atom_id res chain seq x y z
N MET A 1 26.89 1.02 -11.38
CA MET A 1 25.58 1.11 -12.06
C MET A 1 24.54 0.56 -11.10
N ALA A 2 23.66 1.39 -10.54
CA ALA A 2 22.57 0.88 -9.71
C ALA A 2 21.62 0.11 -10.64
N LYS A 3 21.54 -1.21 -10.49
CA LYS A 3 20.43 -2.00 -11.06
C LYS A 3 19.18 -1.43 -10.42
N GLY A 4 18.36 -0.74 -11.22
CA GLY A 4 17.05 -0.30 -10.75
C GLY A 4 16.22 -1.55 -10.52
N ASP A 5 16.11 -1.98 -9.26
CA ASP A 5 15.29 -3.11 -8.88
C ASP A 5 13.84 -2.79 -9.26
N GLN A 6 13.29 -3.62 -10.14
CA GLN A 6 11.92 -3.53 -10.63
C GLN A 6 10.97 -3.69 -9.44
N ILE A 7 10.13 -2.69 -9.17
CA ILE A 7 9.08 -2.81 -8.16
C ILE A 7 8.08 -3.85 -8.67
N ASN A 8 7.96 -4.97 -7.96
CA ASN A 8 6.98 -6.01 -8.28
C ASN A 8 5.59 -5.54 -7.83
N LEU A 9 4.87 -4.88 -8.74
CA LEU A 9 3.48 -4.49 -8.53
C LEU A 9 2.57 -5.70 -8.82
N LYS A 10 1.85 -6.17 -7.80
CA LYS A 10 0.85 -7.24 -7.93
C LYS A 10 -0.54 -6.70 -7.57
N PRO A 11 -1.46 -6.54 -8.55
CA PRO A 11 -2.83 -6.14 -8.26
C PRO A 11 -3.65 -7.33 -7.76
N HIS A 12 -4.29 -7.16 -6.60
CA HIS A 12 -5.14 -8.16 -5.96
C HIS A 12 -6.58 -7.61 -5.89
N PHE A 13 -7.39 -8.00 -6.87
CA PHE A 13 -8.80 -7.62 -6.97
C PHE A 13 -9.69 -8.54 -6.14
N LYS A 14 -10.73 -7.99 -5.51
CA LYS A 14 -11.69 -8.72 -4.66
C LYS A 14 -11.05 -9.48 -3.49
N GLU A 15 -9.83 -9.12 -3.13
CA GLU A 15 -9.12 -9.71 -2.00
C GLU A 15 -9.00 -8.69 -0.87
N GLU A 16 -9.19 -9.16 0.37
CA GLU A 16 -9.11 -8.33 1.57
C GLU A 16 -8.02 -8.81 2.54
N LYS A 17 -7.33 -9.91 2.21
CA LYS A 17 -6.35 -10.55 3.09
C LYS A 17 -4.95 -10.52 2.47
N LEU A 18 -4.00 -10.00 3.22
CA LEU A 18 -2.58 -10.09 2.90
C LEU A 18 -2.11 -11.55 2.96
N PRO A 19 -1.27 -11.99 2.01
CA PRO A 19 -0.64 -13.31 2.11
C PRO A 19 0.33 -13.35 3.30
N CYS A 20 0.47 -14.55 3.88
CA CYS A 20 1.46 -14.81 4.93
C CYS A 20 2.91 -14.78 4.39
N GLU A 21 3.05 -15.03 3.09
CA GLU A 21 4.31 -15.09 2.36
C GLU A 21 4.48 -13.83 1.50
N GLY A 22 5.72 -13.41 1.29
CA GLY A 22 6.04 -12.23 0.49
C GLY A 22 7.55 -12.08 0.32
N THR A 23 7.97 -11.35 -0.71
CA THR A 23 9.37 -11.03 -0.95
C THR A 23 9.62 -9.56 -0.61
N VAL A 24 10.78 -9.25 -0.01
CA VAL A 24 11.17 -7.84 0.25
C VAL A 24 11.06 -7.05 -1.04
N GLY A 25 10.36 -5.91 -1.00
CA GLY A 25 10.14 -5.09 -2.18
C GLY A 25 8.82 -5.35 -2.91
N ASP A 26 8.07 -6.41 -2.56
CA ASP A 26 6.75 -6.66 -3.12
C ASP A 26 5.79 -5.52 -2.76
N LEU A 27 5.02 -5.07 -3.76
CA LEU A 27 4.03 -4.01 -3.64
C LEU A 27 2.65 -4.52 -4.04
N PHE A 28 1.75 -4.59 -3.07
CA PHE A 28 0.42 -5.17 -3.23
C PHE A 28 -0.65 -4.09 -3.23
N VAL A 29 -1.50 -4.09 -4.24
CA VAL A 29 -2.68 -3.23 -4.32
C VAL A 29 -3.91 -4.10 -4.04
N PHE A 30 -4.52 -3.93 -2.86
CA PHE A 30 -5.78 -4.58 -2.53
C PHE A 30 -6.94 -3.66 -2.81
N THR A 31 -7.95 -4.16 -3.49
CA THR A 31 -9.21 -3.45 -3.68
C THR A 31 -10.38 -4.44 -3.61
N PRO A 32 -11.48 -4.09 -2.92
CA PRO A 32 -12.70 -4.91 -2.94
C PRO A 32 -13.41 -4.84 -4.32
N LEU A 33 -12.95 -3.98 -5.21
CA LEU A 33 -13.49 -3.79 -6.55
C LEU A 33 -12.98 -4.86 -7.51
N GLY A 34 -13.79 -5.24 -8.48
CA GLY A 34 -13.37 -6.00 -9.64
C GLY A 34 -12.60 -5.15 -10.65
N GLU A 35 -12.01 -5.82 -11.63
CA GLU A 35 -11.38 -5.15 -12.76
C GLU A 35 -12.43 -4.37 -13.57
N GLY A 36 -12.18 -3.08 -13.82
CA GLY A 36 -13.09 -2.19 -14.53
C GLY A 36 -14.19 -1.55 -13.68
N ASP A 37 -14.30 -1.92 -12.40
CA ASP A 37 -15.28 -1.32 -11.50
C ASP A 37 -14.88 0.12 -11.11
N VAL A 38 -15.90 0.97 -10.97
CA VAL A 38 -15.72 2.35 -10.51
C VAL A 38 -15.87 2.41 -8.99
N ASP A 39 -14.90 3.02 -8.32
CA ASP A 39 -15.02 3.30 -6.90
C ASP A 39 -15.93 4.50 -6.65
N SER A 40 -17.13 4.26 -6.11
CA SER A 40 -18.05 5.33 -5.74
C SER A 40 -17.79 5.93 -4.35
N ARG A 41 -16.81 5.40 -3.59
CA ARG A 41 -16.51 5.88 -2.23
C ARG A 41 -15.65 7.14 -2.31
N LYS A 42 -16.02 8.14 -1.52
CA LYS A 42 -15.33 9.46 -1.50
C LYS A 42 -13.83 9.39 -1.18
N GLN A 43 -13.39 8.39 -0.43
CA GLN A 43 -11.99 8.23 0.01
C GLN A 43 -11.25 7.12 -0.74
N GLY A 44 -11.90 6.48 -1.72
CA GLY A 44 -11.40 5.25 -2.32
C GLY A 44 -11.43 4.04 -1.37
N SER A 45 -11.30 2.87 -1.95
CA SER A 45 -11.35 1.56 -1.27
C SER A 45 -10.10 0.72 -1.53
N ALA A 46 -9.23 1.18 -2.41
CA ALA A 46 -7.94 0.57 -2.64
C ALA A 46 -7.00 0.84 -1.46
N SER A 47 -6.15 -0.14 -1.15
CA SER A 47 -5.07 -0.02 -0.19
C SER A 47 -3.78 -0.55 -0.77
N LEU A 48 -2.68 0.09 -0.42
CA LEU A 48 -1.34 -0.25 -0.88
C LEU A 48 -0.53 -0.81 0.28
N TRP A 49 0.16 -1.92 0.05
CA TRP A 49 0.96 -2.60 1.05
C TRP A 49 2.34 -2.93 0.51
N PHE A 50 3.36 -2.68 1.31
CA PHE A 50 4.75 -2.91 0.96
C PHE A 50 5.35 -3.98 1.87
N CYS A 51 5.95 -5.01 1.29
CA CYS A 51 6.66 -6.03 2.04
C CYS A 51 8.06 -5.52 2.41
N THR A 52 8.31 -5.30 3.70
CA THR A 52 9.63 -4.87 4.21
C THR A 52 10.51 -6.02 4.63
N LYS A 53 9.90 -7.18 4.91
CA LYS A 53 10.62 -8.39 5.29
C LYS A 53 9.95 -9.59 4.63
N GLY A 54 10.70 -10.25 3.75
CA GLY A 54 10.28 -11.48 3.11
C GLY A 54 10.59 -12.71 3.95
N ASP A 55 9.98 -13.82 3.57
CA ASP A 55 10.16 -15.09 4.25
C ASP A 55 11.42 -15.80 3.76
N GLU A 56 12.56 -15.56 4.42
CA GLU A 56 13.66 -16.53 4.41
C GLU A 56 13.50 -17.44 5.65
N GLY A 57 12.65 -18.47 5.55
CA GLY A 57 12.47 -19.50 6.58
C GLY A 57 11.03 -19.79 6.98
N ASN A 58 10.76 -19.82 8.30
CA ASN A 58 9.46 -20.12 8.90
C ASN A 58 8.80 -18.81 9.42
N ASN A 59 9.19 -17.66 8.87
CA ASN A 59 8.87 -16.34 9.41
C ASN A 59 7.89 -15.61 8.48
N LYS A 60 6.71 -15.27 9.01
CA LYS A 60 5.68 -14.53 8.25
C LYS A 60 6.23 -13.21 7.69
N ALA A 61 5.83 -12.89 6.46
CA ALA A 61 6.16 -11.62 5.83
C ALA A 61 5.64 -10.43 6.66
N ILE A 62 6.44 -9.37 6.72
CA ILE A 62 6.04 -8.11 7.36
C ILE A 62 5.56 -7.15 6.28
N TRP A 63 4.28 -6.80 6.37
CA TRP A 63 3.61 -5.89 5.45
C TRP A 63 3.36 -4.54 6.14
N LEU A 64 3.78 -3.46 5.51
CA LEU A 64 3.46 -2.11 5.93
C LEU A 64 2.35 -1.54 5.03
N ARG A 65 1.31 -0.99 5.65
CA ARG A 65 0.26 -0.28 4.93
C ARG A 65 0.75 1.11 4.55
N VAL A 66 0.70 1.44 3.27
CA VAL A 66 0.85 2.81 2.80
C VAL A 66 -0.51 3.47 2.88
N LYS A 67 -0.62 4.51 3.72
CA LYS A 67 -1.79 5.38 3.77
C LYS A 67 -1.43 6.69 3.11
N PHE A 68 -2.20 7.07 2.09
CA PHE A 68 -2.14 8.41 1.52
C PHE A 68 -2.92 9.34 2.44
N ASP A 69 -2.30 10.47 2.80
CA ASP A 69 -2.85 11.53 3.66
C ASP A 69 -3.72 12.54 2.88
N GLY A 70 -3.84 12.34 1.57
CA GLY A 70 -5.01 12.74 0.82
C GLY A 70 -4.86 12.49 -0.68
N GLN A 71 -5.69 13.16 -1.48
CA GLN A 71 -5.81 12.93 -2.92
C GLN A 71 -5.68 14.24 -3.70
N MET A 72 -5.06 14.19 -4.87
CA MET A 72 -5.03 15.32 -5.82
C MET A 72 -5.77 14.94 -7.10
N THR A 73 -6.42 15.91 -7.72
CA THR A 73 -6.95 15.79 -9.08
C THR A 73 -6.55 17.04 -9.87
N CYS A 74 -6.82 17.08 -11.18
CA CYS A 74 -6.57 18.30 -11.98
C CYS A 74 -7.31 19.53 -11.43
N SER A 75 -8.41 19.31 -10.71
CA SER A 75 -9.26 20.36 -10.13
C SER A 75 -9.10 20.51 -8.62
N VAL A 76 -8.29 19.66 -7.97
CA VAL A 76 -8.09 19.65 -6.51
C VAL A 76 -6.59 19.63 -6.23
N PRO A 77 -6.01 20.74 -5.72
CA PRO A 77 -4.58 20.81 -5.43
C PRO A 77 -4.18 19.78 -4.37
N PRO A 78 -2.89 19.39 -4.31
CA PRO A 78 -2.42 18.43 -3.32
C PRO A 78 -2.72 18.95 -1.90
N PRO A 79 -3.22 18.08 -1.01
CA PRO A 79 -3.45 18.45 0.38
C PRO A 79 -2.12 18.82 1.03
N ILE A 80 -2.13 19.82 1.89
CA ILE A 80 -0.98 20.13 2.75
C ILE A 80 -0.88 18.99 3.77
N PRO A 81 0.24 18.25 3.84
CA PRO A 81 0.39 17.16 4.80
C PRO A 81 0.11 17.67 6.22
N PRO A 82 -0.60 16.90 7.07
CA PRO A 82 -0.79 17.27 8.47
C PRO A 82 0.58 17.45 9.13
N GLN A 83 0.92 18.68 9.54
CA GLN A 83 2.18 18.97 10.25
C GLN A 83 2.16 18.48 11.71
N ASP A 84 0.98 18.10 12.22
CA ASP A 84 0.78 17.55 13.56
C ASP A 84 0.90 16.02 13.54
N HIS A 85 2.13 15.52 13.60
CA HIS A 85 2.36 14.15 14.04
C HIS A 85 2.42 14.13 15.58
N PRO A 86 1.53 13.40 16.29
CA PRO A 86 1.85 13.00 17.65
C PRO A 86 3.08 12.08 17.61
N ASP A 87 4.04 12.29 18.53
CA ASP A 87 5.22 11.45 18.70
C ASP A 87 4.81 9.98 18.62
N LEU A 88 5.53 9.19 17.81
CA LEU A 88 5.52 7.74 17.92
C LEU A 88 5.93 7.44 19.37
N GLN A 89 4.95 7.27 20.27
CA GLN A 89 5.23 6.86 21.63
C GLN A 89 5.91 5.50 21.52
N GLN A 90 7.23 5.54 21.68
CA GLN A 90 8.04 4.39 22.00
C GLN A 90 7.46 3.84 23.30
N ARG A 91 7.14 2.55 23.26
CA ARG A 91 6.61 1.80 24.40
C ARG A 91 7.44 1.99 25.66
#